data_AF-A0A3D0X7M6-F1
#
_entry.id   AF-A0A3D0X7M6-F1
#
_cell.length_a   1.000
_cell.length_b   1.000
_cell.length_c   1.000
_cell.angle_alpha   90.00
_cell.angle_beta   90.00
_cell.angle_gamma   90.00
#
_symmetry.space_group_name_H-M   'P 1'
#
loop_
_entity.id
_entity.type
_entity.pdbx_description
1 polymer ?
#
loop_
_entity_poly.entity_id
_entity_poly.type
_entity_poly.pdbx_seq_one_letter_code
_entity_poly.pdbx_strand_id
1 'polypeptide(L)' 'MKKSTIIALSIIFGVAFGNIVGLIIGSIFFKENLGIGLVIGNSLGISLGLIVGIIFYSINNNDKS' A
#
# COMPACT_ATOMS: atom_id res chain seq x y z
N MET A 1 15.05 0.87 -14.16
CA MET A 1 14.32 -0.15 -13.37
C MET A 1 13.55 -1.07 -14.31
N LYS A 2 13.54 -2.39 -14.05
CA LYS A 2 12.64 -3.29 -14.76
C LYS A 2 11.20 -2.94 -14.37
N LYS A 3 10.25 -3.04 -15.31
CA LYS A 3 8.87 -2.56 -15.07
C LYS A 3 8.16 -3.33 -13.94
N SER A 4 8.48 -4.61 -13.74
CA SER A 4 7.97 -5.38 -12.58
C SER A 4 8.45 -4.83 -11.23
N THR A 5 9.59 -4.13 -11.21
CA THR A 5 10.14 -3.53 -10.00
C THR A 5 9.30 -2.35 -9.50
N ILE A 6 8.60 -1.64 -10.39
CA ILE A 6 7.76 -0.48 -10.00
C ILE A 6 6.56 -0.97 -9.18
N ILE A 7 5.83 -1.97 -9.70
CA ILE A 7 4.67 -2.55 -9.00
C ILE A 7 5.10 -3.14 -7.66
N ALA A 8 6.23 -3.87 -7.63
CA ALA A 8 6.76 -4.43 -6.40
C ALA A 8 7.10 -3.33 -5.37
N LEU A 9 7.76 -2.24 -5.79
CA LEU A 9 8.07 -1.11 -4.89
C LEU A 9 6.81 -0.44 -4.35
N SER A 10 5.80 -0.25 -5.19
CA SER A 10 4.53 0.36 -4.78
C SER A 10 3.76 -0.51 -3.79
N ILE A 11 3.80 -1.83 -3.93
CA ILE A 11 3.22 -2.77 -2.94
C ILE A 11 3.99 -2.69 -1.62
N ILE A 12 5.33 -2.72 -1.65
CA ILE A 12 6.16 -2.60 -0.44
C ILE A 12 5.85 -1.29 0.30
N PHE A 13 5.75 -0.18 -0.44
CA PHE A 13 5.35 1.10 0.12
C PHE A 13 3.94 1.04 0.71
N GLY A 14 2.99 0.45 -0.01
CA GLY A 14 1.62 0.24 0.44
C GLY A 14 1.54 -0.54 1.76
N VAL A 15 2.31 -1.62 1.90
CA VAL A 15 2.39 -2.41 3.14
C VAL A 15 2.98 -1.59 4.29
N ALA A 16 4.09 -0.87 4.06
CA ALA A 16 4.70 -0.05 5.09
C ALA A 16 3.76 1.06 5.57
N PHE A 17 3.12 1.77 4.63
CA PHE A 17 2.11 2.78 4.91
C PHE A 17 0.89 2.20 5.64
N GLY A 18 0.38 1.08 5.15
CA GLY A 18 -0.76 0.36 5.72
C GLY A 18 -0.54 -0.07 7.16
N ASN A 19 0.65 -0.56 7.50
CA ASN A 19 1.02 -0.89 8.88
C ASN A 19 1.00 0.35 9.79
N ILE A 20 1.58 1.47 9.36
CA ILE A 20 1.62 2.70 10.16
C ILE A 20 0.21 3.22 10.41
N VAL A 21 -0.58 3.37 9.34
CA VAL A 21 -1.96 3.85 9.43
C VAL A 21 -2.83 2.89 10.23
N GLY A 22 -2.66 1.59 10.02
CA GLY A 22 -3.37 0.54 10.75
C GLY A 22 -3.08 0.55 12.24
N LEU A 23 -1.82 0.79 12.63
CA LEU A 23 -1.43 0.92 14.03
C LEU A 23 -2.02 2.18 14.66
N ILE A 24 -2.03 3.31 13.95
CA ILE A 24 -2.65 4.57 14.42
C ILE A 24 -4.15 4.38 14.61
N ILE A 25 -4.85 3.87 13.60
CA ILE A 25 -6.31 3.61 13.67
C ILE A 25 -6.61 2.59 14.75
N GLY A 26 -5.83 1.50 14.83
CA GLY A 26 -5.94 0.49 15.88
C GLY A 26 -5.81 1.11 17.27
N SER A 27 -4.82 1.97 17.49
CA SER A 27 -4.59 2.63 18.77
C SER A 27 -5.69 3.62 19.15
N ILE A 28 -6.35 4.26 18.19
CA ILE A 28 -7.42 5.22 18.43
C ILE A 28 -8.77 4.52 18.65
N PHE A 29 -9.13 3.60 17.77
CA PHE A 29 -10.48 3.02 17.70
C PHE A 29 -10.58 1.60 18.31
N PHE A 30 -9.47 0.86 18.37
CA PHE A 30 -9.43 -0.54 18.80
C PHE A 30 -8.33 -0.76 19.86
N LYS A 31 -8.34 0.07 20.92
CA LYS A 31 -7.29 0.07 21.98
C LYS A 31 -6.96 -1.31 22.55
N GLU A 32 -7.98 -2.14 22.76
CA GLU A 32 -7.83 -3.49 23.31
C GLU A 32 -7.47 -4.54 22.25
N ASN A 33 -7.56 -4.18 20.96
CA ASN A 33 -7.40 -5.11 19.85
C ASN A 33 -6.70 -4.46 18.64
N LEU A 34 -5.46 -4.01 18.87
CA LEU A 34 -4.60 -3.38 17.86
C LEU A 34 -4.45 -4.21 16.57
N GLY A 35 -4.56 -5.54 16.69
CA GLY A 35 -4.51 -6.47 15.55
C GLY A 35 -5.57 -6.17 14.48
N ILE A 36 -6.77 -5.73 14.88
CA ILE A 36 -7.84 -5.37 13.94
C ILE A 36 -7.43 -4.15 13.11
N GLY A 37 -6.89 -3.12 13.76
CA GLY A 37 -6.37 -1.94 13.09
C GLY A 37 -5.27 -2.27 12.10
N LEU A 38 -4.33 -3.15 12.47
CA LEU A 38 -3.26 -3.61 11.58
C LEU A 38 -3.79 -4.40 10.36
N VAL A 39 -4.78 -5.27 10.54
CA VAL A 39 -5.38 -6.04 9.42
C VAL A 39 -6.08 -5.11 8.43
N ILE A 40 -6.86 -4.15 8.93
CA ILE A 40 -7.55 -3.15 8.11
C ILE A 40 -6.52 -2.27 7.38
N GLY A 41 -5.54 -1.74 8.12
CA GLY A 41 -4.49 -0.89 7.58
C GLY A 41 -3.67 -1.58 6.50
N ASN A 42 -3.24 -2.82 6.70
CA ASN A 42 -2.52 -3.58 5.68
C ASN A 42 -3.37 -3.88 4.45
N SER A 43 -4.65 -4.27 4.63
CA SER A 43 -5.53 -4.54 3.48
C SER A 43 -5.72 -3.30 2.61
N LEU A 44 -5.93 -2.13 3.24
CA LEU A 44 -6.03 -0.86 2.54
C LEU A 44 -4.70 -0.45 1.90
N GLY A 45 -3.60 -0.59 2.64
CA GLY A 45 -2.26 -0.23 2.19
C GLY A 45 -1.80 -1.03 0.96
N ILE A 46 -1.98 -2.35 0.96
CA ILE A 46 -1.68 -3.22 -0.19
C ILE A 46 -2.53 -2.83 -1.40
N SER A 47 -3.83 -2.60 -1.19
CA SER A 47 -4.76 -2.21 -2.26
C SER A 47 -4.34 -0.88 -2.90
N LEU A 48 -4.05 0.14 -2.08
CA LEU A 48 -3.54 1.43 -2.56
C LEU A 48 -2.20 1.27 -3.29
N GLY A 49 -1.25 0.53 -2.70
CA GLY A 49 0.06 0.29 -3.29
C GLY A 49 -0.03 -0.37 -4.66
N LEU A 50 -0.95 -1.33 -4.83
CA LEU A 50 -1.19 -1.98 -6.11
C LEU A 50 -1.80 -1.00 -7.13
N ILE A 51 -2.82 -0.23 -6.75
CA ILE A 51 -3.47 0.76 -7.63
C ILE A 51 -2.44 1.79 -8.12
N VAL A 52 -1.66 2.37 -7.20
CA VAL A 52 -0.61 3.34 -7.53
C VAL A 52 0.44 2.70 -8.44
N GLY A 53 0.88 1.48 -8.15
CA GLY A 53 1.84 0.76 -8.97
C GLY A 53 1.36 0.53 -10.41
N ILE A 54 0.07 0.19 -10.59
CA ILE A 54 -0.55 0.00 -11.91
C ILE A 54 -0.63 1.34 -12.67
N ILE A 55 -1.04 2.42 -12.00
CA ILE A 55 -1.13 3.75 -12.61
C ILE A 55 0.26 4.19 -13.11
N PHE A 56 1.29 4.12 -12.26
CA PHE A 56 2.66 4.48 -12.64
C PHE A 56 3.23 3.58 -13.75
N TYR A 57 2.90 2.29 -13.74
CA TYR A 57 3.28 1.37 -14.80
C TYR A 57 2.64 1.77 -16.14
N SER A 58 1.35 2.14 -16.13
CA SER A 58 0.60 2.56 -17.32
C SER A 58 1.14 3.86 -17.91
N ILE A 59 1.41 4.87 -17.07
CA ILE A 59 1.97 6.16 -17.51
C ILE A 59 3.33 5.94 -18.18
N ASN A 60 4.25 5.20 -17.53
CA ASN A 60 5.57 4.91 -18.09
C ASN A 60 5.55 4.07 -19.38
N ASN A 61 4.42 3.40 -19.68
CA ASN A 61 4.25 2.69 -20.93
C ASN A 61 3.74 3.61 -22.05
N ASN A 62 2.89 4.59 -21.74
CA ASN A 62 2.38 5.53 -22.72
C ASN A 62 3.42 6.55 -23.18
N ASP A 63 4.33 6.99 -22.30
CA ASP A 63 5.43 7.91 -22.68
C ASP A 63 6.50 7.30 -23.61
N LYS A 64 6.39 6.00 -23.92
CA LYS A 64 7.34 5.29 -24.79
C LYS A 64 6.74 4.88 -26.14
N SER A 65 5.49 5.26 -26.41
CA SER A 65 4.82 5.09 -27.71
C SER A 65 4.87 6.38 -28.51
#